data_AF-A0A6J7A221-F1
#
_entry.id   AF-A0A6J7A221-F1
#
_cell.length_a   1.000
_cell.length_b   1.000
_cell.length_c   1.000
_cell.angle_alpha   90.00
_cell.angle_beta   90.00
_cell.angle_gamma   90.00
#
_symmetry.space_group_name_H-M   'P 1'
#
loop_
_entity.id
_entity.type
_entity.pdbx_description
1 polymer ?
#
loop_
_entity_poly.entity_id
_entity_poly.type
_entity_poly.pdbx_seq_one_letter_code
_entity_poly.pdbx_strand_id
1 'polypeptide(L)'
;MRIRAYRLTSLDLGIDTREEKGHTLPTYQYACTACDHAFEAFQSFSESPLTECPECKGEVRKVYSTVGVVFKGSGFYKTDSVTKPAAKTE
;
A
#
# COMPACT_ATOMS: atom_id res chain seq x y z
N MET A 1 -21.63 7.29 12.77
CA MET A 1 -21.70 8.09 11.52
C MET A 1 -20.90 9.37 11.70
N ARG A 2 -19.65 9.39 11.25
CA ARG A 2 -18.80 10.59 11.25
C ARG A 2 -18.18 10.74 9.87
N ILE A 3 -18.89 11.48 9.03
CA ILE A 3 -18.39 12.01 7.77
C ILE A 3 -17.29 13.01 8.15
N ARG A 4 -16.01 12.70 7.88
CA ARG A 4 -14.97 13.74 7.89
C ARG A 4 -14.93 14.36 6.51
N ALA A 5 -15.71 15.43 6.41
CA ALA A 5 -15.81 16.32 5.29
C ALA A 5 -14.44 16.86 4.87
N TYR A 6 -14.31 17.02 3.56
CA TYR A 6 -13.30 17.84 2.92
C TYR A 6 -13.28 19.24 3.57
N ARG A 7 -12.06 19.64 3.92
CA ARG A 7 -11.68 20.81 4.70
C ARG A 7 -12.05 22.11 3.97
N LEU A 8 -13.16 22.75 4.35
CA LEU A 8 -13.53 24.10 3.90
C LEU A 8 -14.23 24.90 5.03
N THR A 9 -13.42 25.35 5.98
CA THR A 9 -13.58 26.50 6.89
C THR A 9 -12.19 26.73 7.46
N SER A 10 -11.63 27.89 7.69
CA SER A 10 -11.98 29.30 7.58
C SER A 10 -10.64 30.01 7.91
N LEU A 11 -10.50 31.28 7.58
CA LEU A 11 -9.34 32.08 7.91
C LEU A 11 -9.14 32.17 9.43
N ASP A 12 -8.14 31.45 9.93
CA ASP A 12 -7.39 31.79 11.12
C ASP A 12 -5.93 31.49 10.80
N LEU A 13 -5.07 32.49 11.01
CA LEU A 13 -3.63 32.37 10.98
C LEU A 13 -3.17 31.45 12.11
N GLY A 14 -3.41 30.16 11.93
CA GLY A 14 -2.90 29.06 12.71
C GLY A 14 -2.27 28.12 11.71
N ILE A 15 -1.12 28.55 11.17
CA ILE A 15 -0.20 27.68 10.45
C ILE A 15 0.14 26.57 11.45
N ASP A 16 -0.62 25.48 11.45
CA ASP A 16 -0.18 24.22 12.06
C ASP A 16 0.85 23.59 11.09
N THR A 17 1.94 24.34 10.86
CA THR A 17 3.24 23.79 10.52
C THR A 17 3.71 23.07 11.77
N ARG A 18 3.16 21.89 12.01
CA ARG A 18 3.73 20.91 12.91
C ARG A 18 3.37 19.55 12.32
N GLU A 19 4.23 18.95 11.50
CA GLU A 19 5.58 18.63 11.86
C GLU A 19 6.40 18.30 10.61
N GLU A 20 7.33 19.20 10.27
CA GLU A 20 8.59 18.90 9.61
C GLU A 20 9.36 17.86 10.47
N LYS A 21 8.98 16.58 10.40
CA LYS A 21 9.88 15.48 10.79
C LYS A 21 10.14 14.65 9.55
N GLY A 22 11.40 14.66 9.11
CA GLY A 22 11.94 13.83 8.04
C GLY A 22 11.81 12.34 8.34
N HIS A 23 10.58 11.84 8.21
CA HIS A 23 10.28 10.46 7.92
C HIS A 23 9.63 10.50 6.55
N THR A 24 10.31 9.95 5.55
CA THR A 24 9.77 9.73 4.21
C THR A 24 8.48 8.93 4.33
N LEU A 25 7.32 9.61 4.38
CA LEU A 25 6.03 8.94 4.40
C LEU A 25 5.95 8.08 3.13
N PRO A 26 5.68 6.77 3.24
CA PRO A 26 5.57 5.95 2.06
C PRO A 26 4.35 6.35 1.26
N THR A 27 4.49 6.27 -0.05
CA THR A 27 3.39 6.44 -0.99
C THR A 27 2.74 5.08 -1.26
N TYR A 28 1.43 5.02 -1.25
CA TYR A 28 0.66 3.85 -1.65
C TYR A 28 -0.23 4.17 -2.85
N GLN A 29 -0.40 3.18 -3.72
CA GLN A 29 -1.28 3.25 -4.89
C GLN A 29 -2.67 2.73 -4.54
N TYR A 30 -3.69 3.42 -5.04
CA TYR A 30 -5.10 3.09 -4.88
C TYR A 30 -5.80 3.11 -6.24
N ALA A 31 -6.84 2.28 -6.36
CA ALA A 31 -7.74 2.28 -7.51
C ALA A 31 -9.19 2.26 -7.03
N CYS A 32 -10.03 3.12 -7.59
CA CYS A 32 -11.46 3.12 -7.34
C CYS A 32 -12.16 1.99 -8.11
N THR A 33 -13.10 1.31 -7.46
CA THR A 33 -13.92 0.25 -8.09
C THR A 33 -15.12 0.79 -8.86
N ALA A 34 -15.47 2.06 -8.67
CA ALA A 34 -16.66 2.68 -9.27
C ALA A 34 -16.37 3.51 -10.53
N CYS A 35 -15.23 4.21 -10.58
CA CYS A 35 -14.89 5.11 -11.69
C CYS A 35 -13.52 4.82 -12.34
N ASP A 36 -12.86 3.72 -11.94
CA ASP A 36 -11.54 3.31 -12.44
C ASP A 36 -10.41 4.33 -12.24
N HIS A 37 -10.64 5.37 -11.41
CA HIS A 37 -9.60 6.34 -11.09
C HIS A 37 -8.49 5.71 -10.24
N ALA A 38 -7.26 5.74 -10.76
CA ALA A 38 -6.05 5.36 -10.05
C ALA A 38 -5.30 6.59 -9.54
N PHE A 39 -4.85 6.56 -8.29
CA PHE A 39 -4.13 7.66 -7.65
C PHE A 39 -3.15 7.17 -6.59
N GLU A 40 -2.27 8.08 -6.16
CA GLU A 40 -1.25 7.84 -5.14
C GLU A 40 -1.50 8.73 -3.92
N ALA A 41 -1.27 8.19 -2.73
CA ALA A 41 -1.42 8.92 -1.48
C ALA A 41 -0.27 8.60 -0.51
N PHE A 42 0.24 9.64 0.15
CA PHE A 42 1.18 9.50 1.27
C PHE A 42 0.40 9.06 2.51
N GLN A 43 0.80 7.96 3.12
CA GLN A 43 0.10 7.41 4.28
C GLN A 43 1.09 6.72 5.22
N SER A 44 0.88 6.92 6.52
CA SER A 44 1.69 6.25 7.53
C SER A 44 1.41 4.74 7.55
N PHE A 45 2.42 3.94 7.87
CA PHE A 45 2.25 2.49 8.01
C PHE A 45 1.25 2.11 9.10
N SER A 46 1.15 2.91 10.17
CA SER A 46 0.26 2.66 11.31
C SER A 46 -1.17 3.19 11.09
N GLU A 47 -1.44 3.82 9.94
CA GLU A 47 -2.74 4.42 9.66
C GLU A 47 -3.68 3.44 8.96
N SER A 48 -4.99 3.63 9.17
CA SER A 48 -6.01 2.86 8.47
C SER A 48 -6.02 3.19 6.97
N PRO A 49 -6.23 2.20 6.08
CA PRO A 49 -6.26 2.42 4.63
C PRO A 49 -7.38 3.37 4.22
N LEU A 50 -7.19 4.04 3.08
CA LEU A 50 -8.19 4.93 2.50
C LEU A 50 -9.37 4.11 1.96
N THR A 51 -10.60 4.57 2.20
CA THR A 51 -11.83 3.87 1.79
C THR A 51 -12.65 4.63 0.75
N GLU A 52 -12.36 5.91 0.52
CA GLU A 52 -13.15 6.79 -0.35
C GLU A 52 -12.32 7.36 -1.50
N CYS A 53 -12.91 7.38 -2.70
CA CYS A 53 -12.31 7.98 -3.89
C CYS A 53 -12.48 9.52 -3.89
N PRO A 54 -11.43 10.30 -4.21
CA PRO A 54 -11.52 11.75 -4.25
C PRO A 54 -12.39 12.31 -5.38
N GLU A 55 -12.58 11.56 -6.47
CA GLU A 55 -13.37 11.98 -7.64
C GLU A 55 -14.87 11.67 -7.45
N CYS A 56 -15.21 10.44 -7.07
CA CYS A 56 -16.59 9.94 -7.09
C CYS A 56 -17.13 9.52 -5.72
N LYS A 57 -16.30 9.54 -4.66
CA LYS A 57 -16.63 9.02 -3.31
C LYS A 57 -17.02 7.54 -3.27
N GLY A 58 -16.70 6.80 -4.34
CA GLY A 58 -16.85 5.35 -4.39
C GLY A 58 -15.78 4.63 -3.56
N GLU A 59 -15.96 3.31 -3.43
CA GLU A 59 -15.02 2.45 -2.72
C GLU A 59 -13.66 2.38 -3.45
N VAL A 60 -12.58 2.36 -2.68
CA VAL A 60 -11.22 2.22 -3.22
C VAL A 60 -10.52 1.01 -2.63
N ARG A 61 -9.63 0.42 -3.43
CA ARG A 61 -8.76 -0.67 -3.02
C ARG A 61 -7.30 -0.28 -3.18
N LYS A 62 -6.45 -0.75 -2.27
CA LYS A 62 -5.00 -0.61 -2.38
C LYS A 62 -4.47 -1.51 -3.50
N VAL A 63 -3.66 -0.95 -4.37
CA VAL A 63 -3.03 -1.67 -5.48
C VAL A 63 -1.65 -2.14 -5.05
N TYR A 64 -1.43 -3.45 -5.11
CA TYR A 64 -0.13 -4.06 -4.86
C TYR A 64 0.45 -4.51 -6.19
N SER A 65 1.60 -3.95 -6.55
CA SER A 65 2.36 -4.40 -7.71
C SER A 65 3.18 -5.64 -7.38
N THR A 66 3.48 -6.44 -8.41
CA THR A 66 4.37 -7.59 -8.26
C THR A 66 5.79 -7.11 -7.98
N VAL A 67 6.32 -7.47 -6.81
CA VAL A 67 7.70 -7.16 -6.42
C VAL A 67 8.56 -8.43 -6.45
N GLY A 68 9.76 -8.33 -7.04
CA GLY A 68 10.74 -9.41 -7.00
C GLY A 68 11.44 -9.46 -5.64
N VAL A 69 11.41 -10.61 -4.97
CA VAL A 69 12.15 -10.81 -3.71
C VAL A 69 13.49 -11.50 -3.99
N VAL A 70 14.57 -10.97 -3.42
CA VAL A 70 15.91 -11.57 -3.51
C VAL A 70 16.39 -11.90 -2.10
N PHE A 71 16.55 -13.20 -1.83
CA PHE A 71 17.08 -13.68 -0.56
C PHE A 71 18.61 -13.63 -0.59
N LYS A 72 19.20 -12.66 0.12
CA LYS A 72 20.66 -12.56 0.32
C LYS A 72 21.03 -13.19 1.67
N GLY A 73 21.33 -14.49 1.66
CA GLY A 73 21.79 -15.23 2.84
C GLY A 73 22.45 -16.55 2.45
N SER A 74 23.46 -16.99 3.19
CA SER A 74 24.22 -18.23 2.94
C SER A 74 23.44 -19.52 3.25
N GLY A 75 22.21 -19.42 3.78
CA GLY A 75 21.45 -20.54 4.35
C GLY A 75 20.27 -21.05 3.53
N PHE A 76 20.03 -20.58 2.29
CA PHE A 76 18.89 -21.01 1.48
C PHE A 76 19.18 -22.21 0.55
N TYR A 77 20.40 -22.75 0.59
CA TYR A 77 20.81 -23.77 -0.37
C TYR A 77 20.37 -25.18 0.07
N LYS A 78 19.34 -25.68 -0.63
CA LYS A 78 19.04 -27.11 -0.85
C LYS A 78 18.52 -27.90 0.35
N THR A 79 17.21 -27.81 0.61
CA THR A 79 16.49 -28.84 1.38
C THR A 79 15.14 -29.25 0.80
N ASP A 80 14.50 -28.43 -0.06
CA ASP A 80 13.15 -28.72 -0.58
C ASP A 80 13.07 -29.18 -2.05
N SER A 81 14.22 -29.42 -2.71
CA SER A 81 14.19 -30.09 -4.02
C SER A 81 13.90 -31.58 -3.81
N VAL A 82 12.63 -31.97 -3.83
CA VAL A 82 12.22 -33.39 -3.86
C VAL A 82 12.89 -34.04 -5.06
N THR A 83 13.91 -34.87 -4.80
CA THR A 83 14.44 -35.80 -5.80
C THR A 83 13.35 -36.81 -6.12
N LYS A 84 12.68 -36.63 -7.26
CA LYS A 84 11.75 -37.63 -7.79
C LYS A 84 12.51 -38.96 -7.91
N PRO A 85 12.10 -40.05 -7.26
CA PRO A 85 12.79 -41.33 -7.41
C PRO A 85 12.60 -41.77 -8.86
N ALA A 86 13.71 -41.98 -9.57
CA ALA A 86 13.69 -42.54 -10.91
C ALA A 86 13.17 -43.99 -10.81
N ALA A 87 12.02 -44.24 -11.43
CA ALA A 87 11.47 -45.59 -11.54
C ALA A 87 12.48 -46.46 -12.31
N LYS A 88 13.01 -47.49 -11.65
CA LYS A 88 13.79 -48.53 -12.31
C LYS A 88 12.79 -49.39 -13.09
N THR A 89 12.90 -49.39 -14.41
CA THR A 89 12.25 -50.37 -15.28
C THR A 89 13.25 -51.50 -15.49
N GLU A 90 12.81 -52.71 -15.16
CA GLU A 90 13.50 -53.99 -15.36
C GLU A 90 13.41 -54.43 -16.82
#